data_AF-A0A6L8IGM5-F1
#
_entry.id   AF-A0A6L8IGM5-F1
#
_cell.length_a   1.000
_cell.length_b   1.000
_cell.length_c   1.000
_cell.angle_alpha   90.00
_cell.angle_beta   90.00
_cell.angle_gamma   90.00
#
_symmetry.space_group_name_H-M   'P 1'
#
loop_
_entity.id
_entity.type
_entity.pdbx_description
1 polymer ?
#
loop_
_entity_poly.entity_id
_entity_poly.type
_entity_poly.pdbx_seq_one_letter_code
_entity_poly.pdbx_strand_id
1 'polypeptide(L)'
;MLKATDEEIEEVREYFEWQAPNLEVTFMQKVYSEAVLSTRHDVWDIHTNKDRWWVITGGTNLYSQQQFPNMDLALTFHIGLMLRIPRTAERQEGGVRILPFGPVFEKIEEAGTAVTQADGLAGYQAVGVRCREALLELIGVAQDAAMWTDTPPQRANFREWAEIICNDLLPGDTNKERRRALKGALQSAWTFSNWLTHSKSATWIDADMAHSLTEHASGMAASLIVRELRGVPLECPNCRSPHLEPEQGENTATPGVLWERPRCADCGWTGRPVPILDLEDGQSIITREGEATNECGILSVPLRTILKPGDPAIAVLENIETGPPEPVVYFAYGSNMSTARLRGRMPSCKALGIATLPGHALHFHKRSADKSGKCNAFASGSNKTVIGVLFSFDPVERAKLDKAEGVGRGYEHAIVTVINDKGRRRKVLTYRATPDQIDDSLKPYSWYKEFVLAGGREHGLPPEYVAEYIQSVEAIEDPDKTRDKKQRATLGSPGR
;
A
#
# COMPACT_ATOMS: atom_id res chain seq x y z
N MET A 1 26.27 -10.92 16.44
CA MET A 1 26.25 -11.71 15.18
C MET A 1 25.49 -12.99 15.46
N LEU A 2 24.49 -13.30 14.65
CA LEU A 2 23.68 -14.50 14.81
C LEU A 2 24.34 -15.66 14.05
N LYS A 3 24.30 -16.85 14.63
CA LYS A 3 24.69 -18.07 13.92
C LYS A 3 23.57 -18.45 12.97
N ALA A 4 23.91 -18.87 11.75
CA ALA A 4 22.99 -19.43 10.78
C ALA A 4 23.46 -20.83 10.39
N THR A 5 22.54 -21.70 10.00
CA THR A 5 22.86 -23.06 9.49
C THR A 5 23.31 -22.99 8.03
N ASP A 6 24.04 -24.00 7.57
CA ASP A 6 24.47 -24.06 6.16
C ASP A 6 23.27 -24.12 5.20
N GLU A 7 22.15 -24.72 5.63
CA GLU A 7 20.89 -24.78 4.88
C GLU A 7 20.23 -23.40 4.75
N GLU A 8 20.17 -22.61 5.83
CA GLU A 8 19.64 -21.23 5.80
C GLU A 8 20.50 -20.32 4.90
N ILE A 9 21.82 -20.53 4.89
CA ILE A 9 22.76 -19.78 4.05
C ILE A 9 22.51 -20.07 2.57
N GLU A 10 22.32 -21.34 2.22
CA GLU A 10 22.13 -21.77 0.83
C GLU A 10 20.77 -21.34 0.29
N GLU A 11 19.69 -21.46 1.08
CA GLU A 11 18.35 -21.00 0.67
C GLU A 11 18.33 -19.51 0.32
N VAL A 12 18.98 -18.68 1.14
CA VAL A 12 19.09 -17.23 0.90
C VAL A 12 19.97 -16.93 -0.31
N ARG A 13 21.03 -17.71 -0.54
CA ARG A 13 21.91 -17.58 -1.70
C ARG A 13 21.18 -17.90 -3.00
N GLU A 14 20.52 -19.06 -3.07
CA GLU A 14 19.76 -19.49 -4.24
C GLU A 14 18.69 -18.47 -4.60
N TYR A 15 17.95 -17.98 -3.60
CA TYR A 15 16.94 -16.94 -3.82
C TYR A 15 17.55 -15.65 -4.39
N PHE A 16 18.67 -15.19 -3.83
CA PHE A 16 19.34 -13.97 -4.26
C PHE A 16 19.84 -14.09 -5.71
N GLU A 17 20.52 -15.20 -6.04
CA GLU A 17 21.06 -15.44 -7.38
C GLU A 17 19.94 -15.63 -8.42
N TRP A 18 18.81 -16.22 -8.04
CA TRP A 18 17.64 -16.34 -8.90
C TRP A 18 17.04 -14.97 -9.25
N GLN A 19 16.90 -14.08 -8.27
CA GLN A 19 16.31 -12.76 -8.49
C GLN A 19 17.28 -11.75 -9.10
N ALA A 20 18.58 -11.89 -8.85
CA ALA A 20 19.63 -11.02 -9.34
C ALA A 20 20.74 -11.80 -10.06
N PRO A 21 20.46 -12.45 -11.20
CA PRO A 21 21.39 -13.35 -11.89
C PRO A 21 22.64 -12.66 -12.46
N ASN A 22 22.66 -11.32 -12.45
CA ASN A 22 23.77 -10.48 -12.89
C ASN A 22 24.70 -10.00 -11.75
N LEU A 23 24.45 -10.44 -10.52
CA LEU A 23 25.20 -10.13 -9.31
C LEU A 23 25.79 -11.42 -8.71
N GLU A 24 27.02 -11.35 -8.22
CA GLU A 24 27.70 -12.48 -7.58
C GLU A 24 27.91 -12.18 -6.10
N VAL A 25 27.50 -13.11 -5.22
CA VAL A 25 27.60 -12.94 -3.76
C VAL A 25 29.04 -13.17 -3.29
N THR A 26 29.68 -12.13 -2.77
CA THR A 26 31.03 -12.21 -2.21
C THR A 26 31.04 -12.44 -0.70
N PHE A 27 29.98 -11.99 -0.01
CA PHE A 27 29.81 -12.15 1.43
C PHE A 27 28.33 -12.15 1.79
N MET A 28 27.94 -12.96 2.78
CA MET A 28 26.60 -12.91 3.37
C MET A 28 26.64 -13.23 4.86
N GLN A 29 25.80 -12.55 5.63
CA GLN A 29 25.71 -12.75 7.07
C GLN A 29 24.31 -12.43 7.62
N LYS A 30 23.79 -13.32 8.47
CA LYS A 30 22.58 -13.07 9.29
C LYS A 30 22.90 -12.07 10.40
N VAL A 31 22.33 -10.88 10.31
CA VAL A 31 22.63 -9.76 11.21
C VAL A 31 21.56 -9.55 12.28
N TYR A 32 20.30 -9.90 11.98
CA TYR A 32 19.18 -9.68 12.89
C TYR A 32 18.05 -10.70 12.64
N SER A 33 17.17 -10.86 13.63
CA SER A 33 16.06 -11.81 13.59
C SER A 33 14.95 -11.30 14.49
N GLU A 34 13.74 -11.16 13.96
CA GLU A 34 12.57 -10.67 14.70
C GLU A 34 11.31 -11.44 14.30
N ALA A 35 10.49 -11.81 15.27
CA ALA A 35 9.23 -12.50 15.04
C ALA A 35 8.06 -11.51 15.16
N VAL A 36 7.25 -11.41 14.11
CA VAL A 36 6.07 -10.53 14.07
C VAL A 36 4.88 -11.32 13.51
N LEU A 37 3.74 -11.32 14.24
CA LEU A 37 2.47 -11.94 13.83
C LEU A 37 2.66 -13.36 13.23
N SER A 38 3.29 -14.24 14.00
CA SER A 38 3.58 -15.65 13.68
C SER A 38 4.65 -15.91 12.61
N THR A 39 5.35 -14.88 12.12
CA THR A 39 6.36 -15.04 11.08
C THR A 39 7.70 -14.54 11.58
N ARG A 40 8.72 -15.40 11.51
CA ARG A 40 10.10 -15.04 11.82
C ARG A 40 10.71 -14.38 10.58
N HIS A 41 11.24 -13.19 10.77
CA HIS A 41 11.94 -12.42 9.75
C HIS A 41 13.41 -12.36 10.10
N ASP A 42 14.23 -13.04 9.31
CA ASP A 42 15.67 -13.02 9.44
C ASP A 42 16.27 -12.06 8.43
N VAL A 43 17.10 -11.13 8.92
CA VAL A 43 17.75 -10.12 8.09
C VAL A 43 19.19 -10.50 7.81
N TRP A 44 19.51 -10.52 6.53
CA TRP A 44 20.81 -10.88 5.99
C TRP A 44 21.45 -9.68 5.30
N ASP A 45 22.70 -9.38 5.67
CA ASP A 45 23.56 -8.43 4.97
C ASP A 45 24.31 -9.19 3.86
N ILE A 46 24.02 -8.85 2.60
CA ILE A 46 24.65 -9.48 1.43
C ILE A 46 25.49 -8.45 0.70
N HIS A 47 26.75 -8.79 0.44
CA HIS A 47 27.66 -8.00 -0.37
C HIS A 47 27.87 -8.72 -1.70
N THR A 48 27.79 -7.97 -2.78
CA THR A 48 28.00 -8.50 -4.12
C THR A 48 29.30 -7.95 -4.72
N ASN A 49 29.61 -8.35 -5.94
CA ASN A 49 30.67 -7.76 -6.75
C ASN A 49 30.43 -6.29 -7.13
N LYS A 50 29.23 -5.73 -6.94
CA LYS A 50 28.87 -4.36 -7.36
C LYS A 50 28.31 -3.48 -6.23
N ASP A 51 27.54 -4.06 -5.32
CA ASP A 51 26.71 -3.33 -4.36
C ASP A 51 26.33 -4.17 -3.14
N ARG A 52 25.47 -3.63 -2.26
CA ARG A 52 25.06 -4.24 -1.00
C ARG A 52 23.54 -4.28 -0.87
N TRP A 53 23.04 -5.36 -0.28
CA TRP A 53 21.63 -5.68 -0.18
C TRP A 53 21.27 -6.17 1.21
N TRP A 54 20.03 -5.91 1.62
CA TRP A 54 19.37 -6.66 2.68
C TRP A 54 18.53 -7.75 2.04
N VAL A 55 18.62 -8.97 2.55
CA VAL A 55 17.62 -10.00 2.28
C VAL A 55 16.89 -10.30 3.57
N ILE A 56 15.56 -10.25 3.53
CA ILE A 56 14.71 -10.45 4.70
C ILE A 56 13.80 -11.64 4.43
N THR A 57 13.86 -12.67 5.27
CA THR A 57 13.03 -13.89 5.18
C THR A 57 11.66 -13.70 5.84
N GLY A 58 10.75 -14.69 5.74
CA GLY A 58 9.36 -14.54 6.21
C GLY A 58 8.40 -14.01 5.13
N GLY A 59 8.73 -14.30 3.87
CA GLY A 59 8.19 -13.64 2.68
C GLY A 59 9.34 -13.11 1.81
N THR A 60 10.33 -13.97 1.58
CA THR A 60 11.72 -13.60 1.23
C THR A 60 11.79 -12.55 0.13
N ASN A 61 12.48 -11.44 0.40
CA ASN A 61 12.63 -10.36 -0.57
C ASN A 61 13.96 -9.60 -0.37
N LEU A 62 14.39 -8.89 -1.41
CA LEU A 62 15.66 -8.16 -1.49
C LEU A 62 15.45 -6.65 -1.50
N TYR A 63 16.28 -5.94 -0.73
CA TYR A 63 16.22 -4.50 -0.55
C TYR A 63 17.60 -3.90 -0.74
N SER A 64 17.74 -3.00 -1.72
CA SER A 64 19.01 -2.32 -1.95
C SER A 64 19.37 -1.44 -0.76
N GLN A 65 20.61 -1.54 -0.25
CA GLN A 65 21.07 -0.65 0.82
C GLN A 65 21.17 0.82 0.39
N GLN A 66 21.19 1.09 -0.93
CA GLN A 66 21.11 2.47 -1.42
C GLN A 66 19.73 3.09 -1.17
N GLN A 67 18.66 2.30 -1.28
CA GLN A 67 17.29 2.74 -1.03
C GLN A 67 16.89 2.58 0.43
N PHE A 68 17.40 1.55 1.09
CA PHE A 68 17.18 1.24 2.50
C PHE A 68 18.51 1.26 3.26
N PRO A 69 19.04 2.45 3.58
CA PRO A 69 20.36 2.59 4.23
C PRO A 69 20.38 2.06 5.67
N ASN A 70 19.21 1.86 6.28
CA ASN A 70 19.07 1.26 7.60
C ASN A 70 18.31 -0.08 7.49
N MET A 71 18.83 -1.09 8.17
CA MET A 71 18.19 -2.39 8.39
C MET A 71 16.78 -2.23 8.97
N ASP A 72 16.59 -1.39 10.01
CA ASP A 72 15.28 -1.22 10.66
C ASP A 72 14.23 -0.66 9.68
N LEU A 73 14.67 0.20 8.76
CA LEU A 73 13.81 0.77 7.72
C LEU A 73 13.41 -0.30 6.70
N ALA A 74 14.37 -1.14 6.29
CA ALA A 74 14.11 -2.27 5.40
C ALA A 74 13.14 -3.27 6.04
N LEU A 75 13.36 -3.61 7.31
CA LEU A 75 12.54 -4.57 8.05
C LEU A 75 11.13 -4.05 8.30
N THR A 76 10.98 -2.79 8.73
CA THR A 76 9.66 -2.17 8.93
C THR A 76 8.86 -2.11 7.62
N PHE A 77 9.52 -1.73 6.52
CA PHE A 77 8.90 -1.72 5.21
C PHE A 77 8.51 -3.12 4.74
N HIS A 78 9.40 -4.12 4.93
CA HIS A 78 9.15 -5.51 4.61
C HIS A 78 7.94 -6.06 5.36
N ILE A 79 7.87 -5.89 6.68
CA ILE A 79 6.73 -6.33 7.50
C ILE A 79 5.45 -5.64 7.00
N GLY A 80 5.48 -4.32 6.79
CA GLY A 80 4.33 -3.59 6.27
C GLY A 80 3.89 -4.05 4.87
N LEU A 81 4.84 -4.44 4.01
CA LEU A 81 4.58 -5.03 2.71
C LEU A 81 3.96 -6.43 2.85
N MET A 82 4.51 -7.29 3.71
CA MET A 82 4.00 -8.65 3.95
C MET A 82 2.60 -8.67 4.58
N LEU A 83 2.22 -7.62 5.32
CA LEU A 83 0.85 -7.45 5.83
C LEU A 83 -0.13 -6.97 4.75
N ARG A 84 0.36 -6.33 3.68
CA ARG A 84 -0.47 -5.73 2.61
C ARG A 84 -0.56 -6.56 1.35
N ILE A 85 0.47 -7.37 1.07
CA ILE A 85 0.36 -8.44 0.11
C ILE A 85 -0.66 -9.38 0.73
N PRO A 86 -1.88 -9.50 0.18
CA PRO A 86 -2.79 -10.50 0.66
C PRO A 86 -2.01 -11.81 0.59
N ARG A 87 -1.98 -12.58 1.69
CA ARG A 87 -1.56 -13.98 1.67
C ARG A 87 -2.59 -14.73 0.83
N THR A 88 -2.64 -14.42 -0.47
CA THR A 88 -3.72 -14.81 -1.35
C THR A 88 -3.67 -16.31 -1.52
N ALA A 89 -4.85 -16.92 -1.39
CA ALA A 89 -5.22 -18.28 -1.79
C ALA A 89 -5.00 -19.42 -0.77
N GLU A 90 -3.79 -19.77 -0.34
CA GLU A 90 -3.62 -21.09 0.32
C GLU A 90 -4.02 -21.17 1.80
N ARG A 91 -4.25 -20.05 2.49
CA ARG A 91 -4.75 -20.08 3.89
C ARG A 91 -6.22 -19.72 4.06
N GLN A 92 -6.94 -19.45 2.97
CA GLN A 92 -8.39 -19.21 3.01
C GLN A 92 -9.25 -20.34 2.43
N GLU A 93 -8.67 -21.44 1.94
CA GLU A 93 -9.47 -22.61 1.57
C GLU A 93 -10.05 -23.36 2.79
N GLY A 94 -9.56 -23.10 4.00
CA GLY A 94 -10.09 -23.69 5.24
C GLY A 94 -11.07 -22.82 6.03
N GLY A 95 -11.32 -21.57 5.61
CA GLY A 95 -11.85 -20.54 6.50
C GLY A 95 -12.81 -19.57 5.84
N VAL A 96 -13.75 -20.06 5.04
CA VAL A 96 -14.99 -19.29 4.83
C VAL A 96 -15.58 -19.10 6.24
N ARG A 97 -15.78 -17.84 6.67
CA ARG A 97 -16.47 -17.51 7.92
C ARG A 97 -17.93 -17.93 7.80
N ILE A 98 -18.16 -19.23 7.90
CA ILE A 98 -19.49 -19.80 7.79
C ILE A 98 -20.29 -19.29 8.98
N LEU A 99 -21.25 -18.39 8.75
CA LEU A 99 -22.26 -18.05 9.75
C LEU A 99 -22.89 -19.36 10.24
N PRO A 100 -22.87 -19.69 11.55
CA PRO A 100 -22.62 -18.84 12.73
C PRO A 100 -21.22 -18.93 13.42
N PHE A 101 -20.24 -19.63 12.84
CA PHE A 101 -18.94 -19.91 13.49
C PHE A 101 -17.89 -18.79 13.41
N GLY A 102 -18.21 -17.62 12.84
CA GLY A 102 -17.31 -16.47 12.77
C GLY A 102 -16.59 -16.15 14.09
N PRO A 103 -17.31 -15.96 15.21
CA PRO A 103 -16.71 -15.66 16.52
C PRO A 103 -15.76 -16.76 17.03
N VAL A 104 -15.99 -18.02 16.65
CA VAL A 104 -15.14 -19.15 17.03
C VAL A 104 -13.78 -19.03 16.35
N PHE A 105 -13.78 -18.77 15.04
CA PHE A 105 -12.55 -18.62 14.28
C PHE A 105 -11.77 -17.36 14.68
N GLU A 106 -12.46 -16.27 15.04
CA GLU A 106 -11.83 -15.07 15.62
C GLU A 106 -11.10 -15.40 16.92
N LYS A 107 -11.72 -16.14 17.84
CA LYS A 107 -11.06 -16.58 19.09
C LYS A 107 -9.87 -17.50 18.84
N ILE A 108 -9.92 -18.36 17.81
CA ILE A 108 -8.79 -19.23 17.42
C ILE A 108 -7.63 -18.38 16.87
N GLU A 109 -7.92 -17.36 16.07
CA GLU A 109 -6.93 -16.43 15.53
C GLU A 109 -6.29 -15.58 16.65
N GLU A 110 -7.09 -15.12 17.61
CA GLU A 110 -6.59 -14.44 18.82
C GLU A 110 -5.69 -15.35 19.66
N ALA A 111 -6.06 -16.64 19.81
CA ALA A 111 -5.23 -17.62 20.51
C ALA A 111 -3.90 -17.84 19.78
N GLY A 112 -3.90 -17.92 18.45
CA GLY A 112 -2.69 -18.02 17.62
C GLY A 112 -1.80 -16.78 17.76
N THR A 113 -2.40 -15.59 17.72
CA THR A 113 -1.67 -14.34 17.98
C THR A 113 -1.04 -14.35 19.37
N ALA A 114 -1.75 -14.85 20.38
CA ALA A 114 -1.23 -14.98 21.74
C ALA A 114 -0.05 -15.95 21.85
N VAL A 115 -0.02 -17.06 21.09
CA VAL A 115 1.15 -17.96 21.02
C VAL A 115 2.40 -17.21 20.57
N THR A 116 2.25 -16.32 19.60
CA THR A 116 3.38 -15.58 19.01
C THR A 116 3.92 -14.49 19.92
N GLN A 117 3.08 -13.97 20.81
CA GLN A 117 3.41 -12.91 21.76
C GLN A 117 3.74 -13.46 23.15
N ALA A 118 3.54 -14.75 23.39
CA ALA A 118 3.73 -15.36 24.69
C ALA A 118 5.21 -15.40 25.08
N ASP A 119 5.56 -14.67 26.14
CA ASP A 119 6.87 -14.76 26.79
C ASP A 119 6.71 -15.29 28.22
N GLY A 120 7.49 -16.33 28.52
CA GLY A 120 7.46 -17.03 29.81
C GLY A 120 6.15 -17.76 30.14
N LEU A 121 6.14 -18.33 31.35
CA LEU A 121 5.10 -19.27 31.81
C LEU A 121 3.68 -18.67 31.80
N ALA A 122 3.54 -17.41 32.22
CA ALA A 122 2.24 -16.74 32.28
C ALA A 122 1.63 -16.54 30.88
N GLY A 123 2.46 -16.25 29.88
CA GLY A 123 2.05 -16.16 28.48
C GLY A 123 1.51 -17.50 27.97
N TYR A 124 2.23 -18.60 28.23
CA TYR A 124 1.79 -19.93 27.80
C TYR A 124 0.49 -20.37 28.48
N GLN A 125 0.34 -20.08 29.78
CA GLN A 125 -0.92 -20.35 30.49
C GLN A 125 -2.09 -19.55 29.90
N ALA A 126 -1.86 -18.28 29.53
CA ALA A 126 -2.89 -17.43 28.91
C ALA A 126 -3.34 -17.97 27.54
N VAL A 127 -2.44 -18.56 26.75
CA VAL A 127 -2.80 -19.28 25.51
C VAL A 127 -3.76 -20.43 25.82
N GLY A 128 -3.48 -21.20 26.87
CA GLY A 128 -4.38 -22.28 27.32
C GLY A 128 -5.79 -21.78 27.64
N VAL A 129 -5.92 -20.60 28.27
CA VAL A 129 -7.22 -20.00 28.60
C VAL A 129 -7.97 -19.63 27.32
N ARG A 130 -7.30 -18.95 26.38
CA ARG A 130 -7.89 -18.57 25.09
C ARG A 130 -8.34 -19.79 24.28
N CYS A 131 -7.55 -20.86 24.26
CA CYS A 131 -7.93 -22.12 23.60
C CYS A 131 -9.19 -22.74 24.22
N ARG A 132 -9.33 -22.73 25.56
CA ARG A 132 -10.56 -23.19 26.23
C ARG A 132 -11.77 -22.34 25.87
N GLU A 133 -11.59 -21.02 25.84
CA GLU A 133 -12.67 -20.10 25.47
C GLU A 133 -13.13 -20.32 24.04
N ALA A 134 -12.21 -20.53 23.09
CA ALA A 134 -12.55 -20.86 21.71
C ALA A 134 -13.36 -22.17 21.61
N LEU A 135 -12.97 -23.21 22.36
CA LEU A 135 -13.70 -24.49 22.40
C LEU A 135 -15.09 -24.35 23.02
N LEU A 136 -15.25 -23.49 24.03
CA LEU A 136 -16.57 -23.19 24.62
C LEU A 136 -17.44 -22.40 23.65
N GLU A 137 -16.87 -21.43 22.92
CA GLU A 137 -17.57 -20.69 21.88
C GLU A 137 -18.07 -21.62 20.77
N LEU A 138 -17.24 -22.56 20.33
CA LEU A 138 -17.61 -23.58 19.34
C LEU A 138 -18.87 -24.35 19.76
N ILE A 139 -18.89 -24.82 21.01
CA ILE A 139 -20.03 -25.54 21.56
C ILE A 139 -21.23 -24.62 21.78
N GLY A 140 -21.02 -23.37 22.22
CA GLY A 140 -22.08 -22.39 22.38
C GLY A 140 -22.81 -22.10 21.07
N VAL A 141 -22.04 -21.85 20.01
CA VAL A 141 -22.57 -21.67 18.66
C VAL A 141 -23.31 -22.92 18.19
N ALA A 142 -22.77 -24.12 18.43
CA ALA A 142 -23.46 -25.36 18.08
C ALA A 142 -24.79 -25.53 18.84
N GLN A 143 -24.80 -25.24 20.15
CA GLN A 143 -26.00 -25.30 21.00
C GLN A 143 -27.11 -24.36 20.52
N ASP A 144 -26.74 -23.17 20.05
CA ASP A 144 -27.70 -22.17 19.59
C ASP A 144 -28.19 -22.46 18.16
N ALA A 145 -27.44 -23.24 17.39
CA ALA A 145 -27.77 -23.55 16.01
C ALA A 145 -28.81 -24.68 15.85
N ALA A 146 -28.90 -25.61 16.80
CA ALA A 146 -29.83 -26.75 16.73
C ALA A 146 -30.19 -27.33 18.10
N MET A 147 -31.32 -28.05 18.17
CA MET A 147 -31.68 -28.88 19.32
C MET A 147 -31.04 -30.27 19.19
N TRP A 148 -30.09 -30.59 20.07
CA TRP A 148 -29.32 -31.85 20.01
C TRP A 148 -29.81 -32.93 21.00
N THR A 149 -30.54 -32.54 22.04
CA THR A 149 -31.03 -33.45 23.09
C THR A 149 -32.22 -32.83 23.81
N ASP A 150 -33.13 -33.66 24.30
CA ASP A 150 -34.28 -33.24 25.12
C ASP A 150 -33.88 -32.94 26.58
N THR A 151 -32.74 -33.47 27.03
CA THR A 151 -32.21 -33.26 28.39
C THR A 151 -30.81 -32.64 28.33
N PRO A 152 -30.71 -31.33 28.11
CA PRO A 152 -29.43 -30.67 27.94
C PRO A 152 -28.63 -30.61 29.26
N PRO A 153 -27.32 -30.92 29.23
CA PRO A 153 -26.44 -30.71 30.38
C PRO A 153 -26.13 -29.22 30.58
N GLN A 154 -25.36 -28.89 31.63
CA GLN A 154 -24.92 -27.50 31.87
C GLN A 154 -24.21 -26.95 30.62
N ARG A 155 -24.55 -25.71 30.20
CA ARG A 155 -24.03 -25.13 28.94
C ARG A 155 -22.50 -25.11 28.86
N ALA A 156 -21.81 -24.90 29.99
CA ALA A 156 -20.35 -24.88 30.07
C ALA A 156 -19.71 -26.29 30.11
N ASN A 157 -20.48 -27.37 30.15
CA ASN A 157 -19.95 -28.73 30.17
C ASN A 157 -19.51 -29.19 28.77
N PHE A 158 -18.34 -28.71 28.35
CA PHE A 158 -17.78 -28.98 27.03
C PHE A 158 -17.74 -30.48 26.69
N ARG A 159 -17.29 -31.34 27.62
CA ARG A 159 -17.08 -32.77 27.35
C ARG A 159 -18.38 -33.49 27.01
N GLU A 160 -19.42 -33.24 27.80
CA GLU A 160 -20.72 -33.88 27.63
C GLU A 160 -21.41 -33.37 26.36
N TRP A 161 -21.35 -32.05 26.11
CA TRP A 161 -21.87 -31.48 24.87
C TRP A 161 -21.14 -31.98 23.62
N ALA A 162 -19.81 -32.07 23.66
CA ALA A 162 -19.03 -32.64 22.56
C ALA A 162 -19.45 -34.09 22.27
N GLU A 163 -19.75 -34.90 23.30
CA GLU A 163 -20.24 -36.25 23.08
C GLU A 163 -21.62 -36.30 22.43
N ILE A 164 -22.57 -35.49 22.91
CA ILE A 164 -23.94 -35.40 22.39
C ILE A 164 -23.91 -34.97 20.92
N ILE A 165 -23.27 -33.83 20.62
CA ILE A 165 -23.20 -33.26 19.28
C ILE A 165 -22.51 -34.25 18.32
N CYS A 166 -21.39 -34.85 18.71
CA CYS A 166 -20.70 -35.82 17.84
C CYS A 166 -21.51 -37.11 17.60
N ASN A 167 -22.36 -37.52 18.54
CA ASN A 167 -23.23 -38.69 18.35
C ASN A 167 -24.36 -38.38 17.35
N ASP A 168 -24.92 -37.19 17.46
CA ASP A 168 -26.03 -36.74 16.62
C ASP A 168 -25.59 -36.43 15.18
N LEU A 169 -24.48 -35.70 15.00
CA LEU A 169 -23.91 -35.39 13.67
C LEU A 169 -23.51 -36.61 12.86
N LEU A 170 -23.15 -37.70 13.54
CA LEU A 170 -22.59 -38.89 12.91
C LEU A 170 -23.27 -40.12 13.48
N PRO A 171 -24.56 -40.37 13.20
CA PRO A 171 -25.30 -41.48 13.78
C PRO A 171 -24.91 -42.81 13.11
N GLY A 172 -25.27 -43.91 13.77
CA GLY A 172 -25.07 -45.28 13.26
C GLY A 172 -23.65 -45.84 13.40
N ASP A 173 -23.48 -47.10 12.97
CA ASP A 173 -22.22 -47.85 13.09
C ASP A 173 -21.22 -47.55 11.97
N THR A 174 -21.69 -47.20 10.77
CA THR A 174 -20.84 -46.86 9.63
C THR A 174 -19.99 -45.61 9.87
N ASN A 175 -20.44 -44.71 10.75
CA ASN A 175 -19.71 -43.50 11.14
C ASN A 175 -18.85 -43.66 12.40
N LYS A 176 -18.71 -44.88 12.95
CA LYS A 176 -18.01 -45.13 14.22
C LYS A 176 -16.59 -44.55 14.26
N GLU A 177 -15.81 -44.75 13.20
CA GLU A 177 -14.42 -44.26 13.15
C GLU A 177 -14.33 -42.74 12.98
N ARG A 178 -15.21 -42.14 12.15
CA ARG A 178 -15.29 -40.68 12.00
C ARG A 178 -15.67 -40.00 13.31
N ARG A 179 -16.67 -40.54 14.01
CA ARG A 179 -17.13 -40.06 15.31
C ARG A 179 -16.04 -40.22 16.38
N ARG A 180 -15.30 -41.32 16.37
CA ARG A 180 -14.16 -41.53 17.27
C ARG A 180 -13.07 -40.49 17.03
N ALA A 181 -12.71 -40.22 15.78
CA ALA A 181 -11.69 -39.24 15.43
C ALA A 181 -12.07 -37.83 15.90
N LEU A 182 -13.31 -37.40 15.60
CA LEU A 182 -13.81 -36.09 16.03
C LEU A 182 -13.85 -35.93 17.55
N LYS A 183 -14.42 -36.93 18.26
CA LYS A 183 -14.44 -36.93 19.73
C LYS A 183 -13.03 -36.90 20.31
N GLY A 184 -12.13 -37.70 19.77
CA GLY A 184 -10.73 -37.76 20.17
C GLY A 184 -10.04 -36.39 20.03
N ALA A 185 -10.21 -35.72 18.89
CA ALA A 185 -9.66 -34.39 18.66
C ALA A 185 -10.18 -33.36 19.68
N LEU A 186 -11.51 -33.25 19.85
CA LEU A 186 -12.13 -32.30 20.80
C LEU A 186 -11.72 -32.58 22.25
N GLN A 187 -11.71 -33.85 22.67
CA GLN A 187 -11.31 -34.24 24.02
C GLN A 187 -9.83 -33.97 24.28
N SER A 188 -8.97 -34.18 23.28
CA SER A 188 -7.53 -33.94 23.38
C SER A 188 -7.26 -32.45 23.46
N ALA A 189 -7.85 -31.64 22.57
CA ALA A 189 -7.74 -30.18 22.61
C ALA A 189 -8.22 -29.59 23.95
N TRP A 190 -9.37 -30.04 24.46
CA TRP A 190 -9.89 -29.60 25.76
C TRP A 190 -8.99 -30.00 26.93
N THR A 191 -8.54 -31.26 26.96
CA THR A 191 -7.74 -31.76 28.08
C THR A 191 -6.36 -31.11 28.09
N PHE A 192 -5.76 -30.94 26.91
CA PHE A 192 -4.44 -30.35 26.77
C PHE A 192 -4.46 -28.84 27.10
N SER A 193 -5.46 -28.09 26.62
CA SER A 193 -5.59 -26.67 26.96
C SER A 193 -5.84 -26.45 28.46
N ASN A 194 -6.66 -27.29 29.11
CA ASN A 194 -6.85 -27.26 30.57
C ASN A 194 -5.57 -27.56 31.35
N TRP A 195 -4.76 -28.51 30.90
CA TRP A 195 -3.48 -28.79 31.52
C TRP A 195 -2.56 -27.57 31.39
N LEU A 196 -2.48 -26.98 30.18
CA LEU A 196 -1.64 -25.83 29.91
C LEU A 196 -1.98 -24.65 30.82
N THR A 197 -3.27 -24.38 31.10
CA THR A 197 -3.69 -23.29 32.00
C THR A 197 -3.17 -23.42 33.44
N HIS A 198 -2.80 -24.62 33.87
CA HIS A 198 -2.36 -24.89 35.24
C HIS A 198 -0.92 -25.40 35.34
N SER A 199 -0.27 -25.62 34.20
CA SER A 199 1.09 -26.14 34.15
C SER A 199 2.08 -25.16 34.77
N LYS A 200 3.03 -25.66 35.56
CA LYS A 200 4.09 -24.85 36.19
C LYS A 200 5.40 -24.84 35.40
N SER A 201 5.47 -25.64 34.34
CA SER A 201 6.68 -25.88 33.55
C SER A 201 6.36 -25.89 32.05
N ALA A 202 5.28 -25.22 31.64
CA ALA A 202 4.93 -25.11 30.23
C ALA A 202 5.98 -24.32 29.45
N THR A 203 6.11 -24.69 28.20
CA THR A 203 7.01 -24.09 27.22
C THR A 203 6.22 -23.55 26.04
N TRP A 204 6.91 -22.83 25.15
CA TRP A 204 6.31 -22.36 23.91
C TRP A 204 5.75 -23.51 23.05
N ILE A 205 6.42 -24.66 23.02
CA ILE A 205 5.96 -25.86 22.29
C ILE A 205 4.60 -26.31 22.79
N ASP A 206 4.37 -26.24 24.11
CA ASP A 206 3.08 -26.59 24.69
C ASP A 206 1.98 -25.58 24.29
N ALA A 207 2.31 -24.29 24.21
CA ALA A 207 1.37 -23.26 23.78
C ALA A 207 0.98 -23.43 22.29
N ASP A 208 1.98 -23.65 21.43
CA ASP A 208 1.79 -23.90 19.99
C ASP A 208 0.98 -25.18 19.73
N MET A 209 1.27 -26.25 20.46
CA MET A 209 0.53 -27.51 20.38
C MET A 209 -0.92 -27.36 20.85
N ALA A 210 -1.17 -26.59 21.92
CA ALA A 210 -2.53 -26.34 22.39
C ALA A 210 -3.36 -25.56 21.36
N HIS A 211 -2.76 -24.57 20.70
CA HIS A 211 -3.39 -23.83 19.61
C HIS A 211 -3.67 -24.72 18.41
N SER A 212 -2.68 -25.46 17.92
CA SER A 212 -2.81 -26.36 16.78
C SER A 212 -3.89 -27.44 16.98
N LEU A 213 -3.95 -28.04 18.18
CA LEU A 213 -5.00 -29.01 18.53
C LEU A 213 -6.39 -28.36 18.53
N THR A 214 -6.49 -27.14 19.03
CA THR A 214 -7.75 -26.38 19.10
C THR A 214 -8.24 -26.00 17.71
N GLU A 215 -7.36 -25.50 16.85
CA GLU A 215 -7.65 -25.16 15.46
C GLU A 215 -8.13 -26.40 14.69
N HIS A 216 -7.39 -27.51 14.77
CA HIS A 216 -7.75 -28.75 14.08
C HIS A 216 -9.11 -29.31 14.54
N ALA A 217 -9.32 -29.41 15.86
CA ALA A 217 -10.57 -29.95 16.40
C ALA A 217 -11.77 -29.06 16.05
N SER A 218 -11.59 -27.74 16.10
CA SER A 218 -12.65 -26.78 15.78
C SER A 218 -12.98 -26.77 14.28
N GLY A 219 -11.97 -26.86 13.41
CA GLY A 219 -12.18 -26.96 11.96
C GLY A 219 -12.95 -28.23 11.57
N MET A 220 -12.60 -29.39 12.16
CA MET A 220 -13.33 -30.64 11.95
C MET A 220 -14.79 -30.54 12.42
N ALA A 221 -15.02 -30.00 13.61
CA ALA A 221 -16.36 -29.88 14.19
C ALA A 221 -17.23 -28.89 13.39
N ALA A 222 -16.71 -27.68 13.12
CA ALA A 222 -17.43 -26.65 12.38
C ALA A 222 -17.86 -27.17 10.99
N SER A 223 -16.96 -27.85 10.26
CA SER A 223 -17.28 -28.41 8.95
C SER A 223 -18.46 -29.38 8.99
N LEU A 224 -18.53 -30.23 10.01
CA LEU A 224 -19.62 -31.21 10.17
C LEU A 224 -20.91 -30.57 10.66
N ILE A 225 -20.84 -29.64 11.60
CA ILE A 225 -22.03 -28.93 12.11
C ILE A 225 -22.64 -28.09 10.99
N VAL A 226 -21.82 -27.36 10.24
CA VAL A 226 -22.27 -26.59 9.08
C VAL A 226 -22.96 -27.49 8.06
N ARG A 227 -22.38 -28.66 7.77
CA ARG A 227 -22.99 -29.61 6.85
C ARG A 227 -24.39 -30.03 7.29
N GLU A 228 -24.57 -30.31 8.59
CA GLU A 228 -25.85 -30.68 9.19
C GLU A 228 -26.86 -29.53 9.14
N LEU A 229 -26.44 -28.32 9.52
CA LEU A 229 -27.28 -27.10 9.47
C LEU A 229 -27.74 -26.78 8.04
N ARG A 230 -26.93 -27.13 7.04
CA ARG A 230 -27.27 -26.98 5.62
C ARG A 230 -28.13 -28.12 5.07
N GLY A 231 -28.35 -29.18 5.85
CA GLY A 231 -29.12 -30.36 5.46
C GLY A 231 -28.50 -31.11 4.27
N VAL A 232 -27.17 -31.13 4.17
CA VAL A 232 -26.47 -31.78 3.05
C VAL A 232 -26.49 -33.30 3.25
N PRO A 233 -27.13 -34.07 2.36
CA PRO A 233 -27.24 -35.52 2.53
C PRO A 233 -25.88 -36.23 2.44
N LEU A 234 -25.82 -37.48 2.94
CA LEU A 234 -24.62 -38.33 2.86
C LEU A 234 -24.28 -38.75 1.43
N GLU A 235 -25.31 -38.95 0.62
CA GLU A 235 -25.25 -39.35 -0.78
C GLU A 235 -26.23 -38.50 -1.58
N CYS A 236 -25.98 -38.34 -2.87
CA CYS A 236 -26.89 -37.64 -3.77
C CYS A 236 -28.29 -38.30 -3.73
N PRO A 237 -29.37 -37.55 -3.44
CA PRO A 237 -30.72 -38.11 -3.44
C PRO A 237 -31.14 -38.69 -4.80
N ASN A 238 -30.53 -38.22 -5.88
CA ASN A 238 -30.86 -38.62 -7.25
C ASN A 238 -30.09 -39.87 -7.70
N CYS A 239 -28.75 -39.86 -7.61
CA CYS A 239 -27.91 -40.95 -8.12
C CYS A 239 -27.22 -41.80 -7.04
N ARG A 240 -27.42 -41.49 -5.75
CA ARG A 240 -26.75 -42.10 -4.60
C ARG A 240 -25.22 -42.02 -4.62
N SER A 241 -24.65 -41.16 -5.47
CA SER A 241 -23.20 -40.92 -5.45
C SER A 241 -22.80 -40.20 -4.16
N PRO A 242 -21.67 -40.58 -3.53
CA PRO A 242 -21.09 -39.83 -2.42
C PRO A 242 -20.38 -38.54 -2.87
N HIS A 243 -20.22 -38.28 -4.18
CA HIS A 243 -19.50 -37.12 -4.71
C HIS A 243 -20.37 -35.86 -4.72
N LEU A 244 -20.56 -35.29 -3.52
CA LEU A 244 -21.20 -33.99 -3.31
C LEU A 244 -20.11 -32.95 -3.05
N GLU A 245 -20.05 -31.94 -3.91
CA GLU A 245 -19.10 -30.83 -3.84
C GLU A 245 -19.83 -29.51 -3.55
N PRO A 246 -19.21 -28.57 -2.82
CA PRO A 246 -19.79 -27.24 -2.63
C PRO A 246 -19.75 -26.45 -3.94
N GLU A 247 -20.88 -25.86 -4.32
CA GLU A 247 -20.99 -24.91 -5.43
C GLU A 247 -21.37 -23.53 -4.87
N GLN A 248 -20.52 -22.54 -5.11
CA GLN A 248 -20.72 -21.16 -4.66
C GLN A 248 -21.37 -20.31 -5.75
N GLY A 249 -22.21 -19.36 -5.33
CA GLY A 249 -22.83 -18.39 -6.23
C GLY A 249 -23.26 -17.13 -5.50
N GLU A 250 -23.27 -16.02 -6.24
CA GLU A 250 -23.82 -14.76 -5.76
C GLU A 250 -25.29 -14.65 -6.18
N ASN A 251 -26.17 -14.29 -5.25
CA ASN A 251 -27.58 -14.12 -5.56
C ASN A 251 -27.80 -12.75 -6.20
N THR A 252 -28.35 -12.72 -7.42
CA THR A 252 -28.70 -11.47 -8.12
C THR A 252 -29.71 -10.60 -7.36
N ALA A 253 -30.44 -11.16 -6.39
CA ALA A 253 -31.42 -10.44 -5.57
C ALA A 253 -30.82 -9.74 -4.33
N THR A 254 -29.61 -10.09 -3.91
CA THR A 254 -28.96 -9.49 -2.73
C THR A 254 -27.44 -9.44 -2.99
N PRO A 255 -26.95 -8.39 -3.67
CA PRO A 255 -25.53 -8.19 -3.94
C PRO A 255 -24.76 -8.18 -2.61
N GLY A 256 -23.61 -8.87 -2.55
CA GLY A 256 -22.77 -8.90 -1.35
C GLY A 256 -23.00 -10.07 -0.38
N VAL A 257 -24.04 -10.90 -0.56
CA VAL A 257 -24.21 -12.13 0.20
C VAL A 257 -23.80 -13.33 -0.64
N LEU A 258 -22.75 -14.03 -0.21
CA LEU A 258 -22.24 -15.22 -0.89
C LEU A 258 -23.03 -16.44 -0.41
N TRP A 259 -23.50 -17.28 -1.33
CA TRP A 259 -24.28 -18.49 -1.03
C TRP A 259 -23.53 -19.74 -1.47
N GLU A 260 -23.70 -20.83 -0.72
CA GLU A 260 -23.15 -22.14 -1.06
C GLU A 260 -24.26 -23.19 -1.05
N ARG A 261 -24.23 -24.10 -2.03
CA ARG A 261 -25.14 -25.24 -2.12
C ARG A 261 -24.38 -26.52 -2.45
N PRO A 262 -24.82 -27.70 -1.99
CA PRO A 262 -24.19 -28.94 -2.42
C PRO A 262 -24.60 -29.25 -3.87
N ARG A 263 -23.64 -29.66 -4.69
CA ARG A 263 -23.84 -30.15 -6.05
C ARG A 263 -23.26 -31.55 -6.20
N CYS A 264 -24.00 -32.46 -6.82
CA CYS A 264 -23.47 -33.77 -7.19
C CYS A 264 -22.63 -33.65 -8.47
N ALA A 265 -21.36 -34.04 -8.39
CA ALA A 265 -20.45 -34.04 -9.54
C ALA A 265 -20.93 -34.99 -10.65
N ASP A 266 -21.55 -36.12 -10.29
CA ASP A 266 -21.91 -37.18 -11.25
C ASP A 266 -23.23 -36.95 -11.97
N CYS A 267 -24.22 -36.30 -11.33
CA CYS A 267 -25.55 -36.11 -11.93
C CYS A 267 -26.04 -34.66 -11.96
N GLY A 268 -25.27 -33.72 -11.40
CA GLY A 268 -25.62 -32.30 -11.38
C GLY A 268 -26.77 -31.94 -10.44
N TRP A 269 -27.22 -32.84 -9.56
CA TRP A 269 -28.21 -32.51 -8.53
C TRP A 269 -27.69 -31.37 -7.65
N THR A 270 -28.53 -30.37 -7.38
CA THR A 270 -28.19 -29.24 -6.51
C THR A 270 -29.13 -29.18 -5.30
N GLY A 271 -28.57 -29.01 -4.11
CA GLY A 271 -29.35 -28.79 -2.88
C GLY A 271 -29.72 -27.33 -2.66
N ARG A 272 -30.30 -27.07 -1.49
CA ARG A 272 -30.73 -25.72 -1.07
C ARG A 272 -29.50 -24.81 -0.90
N PRO A 273 -29.51 -23.58 -1.45
CA PRO A 273 -28.47 -22.60 -1.16
C PRO A 273 -28.61 -22.06 0.26
N VAL A 274 -27.49 -21.92 0.95
CA VAL A 274 -27.39 -21.37 2.30
C VAL A 274 -26.39 -20.21 2.30
N PRO A 275 -26.67 -19.09 2.98
CA PRO A 275 -25.76 -17.95 2.96
C PRO A 275 -24.52 -18.30 3.77
N ILE A 276 -23.35 -17.98 3.24
CA ILE A 276 -22.06 -18.31 3.84
C ILE A 276 -21.24 -17.08 4.22
N LEU A 277 -21.50 -15.93 3.61
CA LEU A 277 -20.78 -14.71 3.89
C LEU A 277 -21.73 -13.52 3.68
N ASP A 278 -21.82 -12.65 4.68
CA ASP A 278 -22.35 -11.29 4.51
C ASP A 278 -21.15 -10.35 4.43
N LEU A 279 -20.88 -9.79 3.25
CA LEU A 279 -19.75 -8.89 3.03
C LEU A 279 -19.91 -7.55 3.77
N GLU A 280 -21.08 -7.21 4.31
CA GLU A 280 -21.27 -5.99 5.11
C GLU A 280 -20.77 -6.14 6.57
N ASP A 281 -20.83 -7.34 7.15
CA ASP A 281 -20.41 -7.61 8.55
C ASP A 281 -18.98 -8.17 8.68
N GLY A 282 -18.37 -8.60 7.57
CA GLY A 282 -16.97 -9.04 7.56
C GLY A 282 -16.03 -7.84 7.66
N GLN A 283 -15.44 -7.61 8.84
CA GLN A 283 -14.36 -6.62 8.98
C GLN A 283 -13.26 -6.92 7.95
N SER A 284 -13.11 -6.02 6.98
CA SER A 284 -11.95 -6.03 6.09
C SER A 284 -10.69 -5.87 6.94
N ILE A 285 -9.75 -6.83 6.87
CA ILE A 285 -8.42 -6.74 7.52
C ILE A 285 -7.72 -5.41 7.16
N ILE A 286 -8.05 -4.85 5.98
CA ILE A 286 -7.61 -3.54 5.54
C ILE A 286 -8.82 -2.75 5.02
N THR A 287 -9.35 -1.84 5.83
CA THR A 287 -10.31 -0.83 5.38
C THR A 287 -9.53 0.30 4.70
N ARG A 288 -9.84 0.62 3.44
CA ARG A 288 -9.19 1.71 2.69
C ARG A 288 -10.16 2.87 2.51
N GLU A 289 -9.94 3.96 3.24
CA GLU A 289 -10.63 5.22 3.01
C GLU A 289 -9.70 6.18 2.26
N GLY A 290 -10.04 6.56 1.02
CA GLY A 290 -9.28 7.50 0.19
C GLY A 290 -9.64 7.41 -1.29
N GLU A 291 -9.38 8.49 -2.06
CA GLU A 291 -9.55 8.47 -3.51
C GLU A 291 -8.61 7.43 -4.15
N ALA A 292 -9.16 6.59 -5.03
CA ALA A 292 -8.41 5.54 -5.73
C ALA A 292 -7.41 6.16 -6.73
N THR A 293 -6.24 6.55 -6.23
CA THR A 293 -5.12 6.95 -7.06
C THR A 293 -4.15 5.78 -7.16
N ASN A 294 -3.77 5.41 -8.39
CA ASN A 294 -2.79 4.36 -8.68
C ASN A 294 -1.34 4.78 -8.36
N GLU A 295 -1.14 5.85 -7.58
CA GLU A 295 0.18 6.30 -7.18
C GLU A 295 0.68 5.46 -5.99
N CYS A 296 1.62 4.55 -6.27
CA CYS A 296 2.36 3.84 -5.24
C CYS A 296 3.12 4.85 -4.37
N GLY A 297 2.65 5.07 -3.14
CA GLY A 297 3.29 5.90 -2.13
C GLY A 297 4.56 5.27 -1.55
N ILE A 298 5.56 4.99 -2.39
CA ILE A 298 6.90 4.66 -1.90
C ILE A 298 7.56 5.99 -1.48
N LEU A 299 7.80 6.14 -0.18
CA LEU A 299 8.48 7.30 0.39
C LEU A 299 9.91 7.39 -0.16
N SER A 300 10.12 8.18 -1.21
CA SER A 300 11.44 8.38 -1.83
C SER A 300 12.35 9.34 -1.04
N VAL A 301 11.85 9.92 0.06
CA VAL A 301 12.57 10.87 0.92
C VAL A 301 12.16 10.62 2.39
N PRO A 302 13.09 10.36 3.32
CA PRO A 302 12.77 10.22 4.75
C PRO A 302 12.15 11.51 5.29
N LEU A 303 11.10 11.40 6.11
CA LEU A 303 10.41 12.56 6.70
C LEU A 303 11.30 13.39 7.65
N ARG A 304 12.40 12.80 8.16
CA ARG A 304 13.52 13.48 8.85
C ARG A 304 14.85 12.76 8.58
N THR A 305 15.94 13.51 8.54
CA THR A 305 17.31 12.98 8.54
C THR A 305 17.59 12.27 9.86
N ILE A 306 18.03 11.02 9.81
CA ILE A 306 18.48 10.28 11.00
C ILE A 306 19.80 10.89 11.46
N LEU A 307 19.84 11.50 12.65
CA LEU A 307 21.05 12.05 13.25
C LEU A 307 21.82 10.97 14.00
N LYS A 308 23.15 11.01 13.91
CA LYS A 308 24.06 10.14 14.64
C LYS A 308 24.53 10.82 15.93
N PRO A 309 25.00 10.06 16.94
CA PRO A 309 25.62 10.65 18.13
C PRO A 309 26.80 11.55 17.75
N GLY A 310 26.70 12.85 18.05
CA GLY A 310 27.68 13.88 17.68
C GLY A 310 27.16 14.97 16.74
N ASP A 311 25.97 14.78 16.16
CA ASP A 311 25.33 15.83 15.36
C ASP A 311 24.78 16.96 16.25
N PRO A 312 24.83 18.23 15.80
CA PRO A 312 24.33 19.36 16.59
C PRO A 312 22.82 19.25 16.84
N ALA A 313 22.39 19.60 18.07
CA ALA A 313 20.99 19.55 18.47
C ALA A 313 20.11 20.43 17.57
N ILE A 314 19.03 19.86 17.05
CA ILE A 314 18.05 20.58 16.21
C ILE A 314 17.34 21.62 17.09
N ALA A 315 17.41 22.90 16.68
CA ALA A 315 16.65 23.97 17.31
C ALA A 315 15.14 23.71 17.15
N VAL A 316 14.39 23.79 18.25
CA VAL A 316 12.94 23.62 18.28
C VAL A 316 12.28 24.70 17.45
N LEU A 317 11.46 24.32 16.47
CA LEU A 317 10.62 25.24 15.72
C LEU A 317 9.33 25.49 16.50
N GLU A 318 9.21 26.67 17.09
CA GLU A 318 7.94 27.18 17.60
C GLU A 318 7.05 27.61 16.42
N ASN A 319 5.79 27.18 16.48
CA ASN A 319 4.64 27.58 15.67
C ASN A 319 4.66 27.21 14.18
N ILE A 320 4.02 26.09 13.83
CA ILE A 320 3.51 25.87 12.47
C ILE A 320 2.08 25.33 12.56
N GLU A 321 1.12 26.19 12.21
CA GLU A 321 -0.25 25.84 11.86
C GLU A 321 -0.28 24.93 10.63
N THR A 322 -1.27 24.04 10.63
CA THR A 322 -1.56 23.00 9.65
C THR A 322 -1.76 23.52 8.23
N GLY A 323 -0.97 23.02 7.27
CA GLY A 323 -1.24 23.07 5.83
C GLY A 323 -0.33 22.11 5.04
N PRO A 324 -0.80 21.45 3.97
CA PRO A 324 -0.01 20.50 3.17
C PRO A 324 1.18 21.21 2.49
N PRO A 325 2.27 20.49 2.16
CA PRO A 325 3.45 21.09 1.55
C PRO A 325 3.17 21.41 0.09
N GLU A 326 2.60 22.56 -0.20
CA GLU A 326 2.57 23.05 -1.57
C GLU A 326 3.98 23.41 -2.04
N PRO A 327 4.35 23.12 -3.30
CA PRO A 327 5.66 23.45 -3.83
C PRO A 327 5.88 24.96 -3.82
N VAL A 328 6.71 25.42 -2.89
CA VAL A 328 7.19 26.80 -2.71
C VAL A 328 8.12 27.23 -3.85
N VAL A 329 8.17 26.51 -4.99
CA VAL A 329 9.09 26.77 -6.11
C VAL A 329 8.40 26.61 -7.47
N TYR A 330 8.46 27.69 -8.25
CA TYR A 330 7.89 27.86 -9.58
C TYR A 330 8.99 27.93 -10.65
N PHE A 331 8.84 27.17 -11.74
CA PHE A 331 9.68 27.24 -12.93
C PHE A 331 9.03 28.09 -14.01
N ALA A 332 9.67 29.23 -14.28
CA ALA A 332 9.29 30.14 -15.34
C ALA A 332 10.18 29.94 -16.57
N TYR A 333 9.58 29.78 -17.75
CA TYR A 333 10.30 29.63 -19.03
C TYR A 333 9.86 30.65 -20.09
N GLY A 334 8.98 31.57 -19.72
CA GLY A 334 8.42 32.62 -20.60
C GLY A 334 8.54 34.00 -19.98
N SER A 335 7.53 34.86 -20.15
CA SER A 335 7.60 36.24 -19.65
C SER A 335 7.79 36.36 -18.13
N ASN A 336 7.36 35.35 -17.37
CA ASN A 336 7.54 35.31 -15.91
C ASN A 336 8.99 35.05 -15.49
N MET A 337 9.92 34.85 -16.44
CA MET A 337 11.36 34.89 -16.15
C MET A 337 11.82 36.28 -15.74
N SER A 338 11.10 37.35 -16.10
CA SER A 338 11.43 38.70 -15.63
C SER A 338 10.94 38.90 -14.20
N THR A 339 11.86 39.16 -13.26
CA THR A 339 11.53 39.35 -11.83
C THR A 339 10.56 40.51 -11.64
N ALA A 340 10.76 41.62 -12.34
CA ALA A 340 9.90 42.80 -12.24
C ALA A 340 8.43 42.47 -12.60
N ARG A 341 8.23 41.67 -13.64
CA ARG A 341 6.91 41.22 -14.06
C ARG A 341 6.30 40.24 -13.06
N LEU A 342 7.08 39.30 -12.55
CA LEU A 342 6.59 38.30 -11.60
C LEU A 342 6.24 38.93 -10.26
N ARG A 343 7.04 39.87 -9.74
CA ARG A 343 6.77 40.60 -8.49
C ARG A 343 5.49 41.42 -8.52
N GLY A 344 5.08 41.91 -9.70
CA GLY A 344 3.79 42.57 -9.87
C GLY A 344 2.58 41.67 -9.56
N ARG A 345 2.77 40.34 -9.56
CA ARG A 345 1.75 39.33 -9.25
C ARG A 345 2.03 38.61 -7.93
N MET A 346 3.31 38.38 -7.62
CA MET A 346 3.81 37.68 -6.44
C MET A 346 4.95 38.48 -5.78
N PRO A 347 4.63 39.45 -4.91
CA PRO A 347 5.62 40.31 -4.26
C PRO A 347 6.71 39.53 -3.52
N SER A 348 6.39 38.35 -2.97
CA SER A 348 7.34 37.52 -2.20
C SER A 348 8.38 36.79 -3.06
N CYS A 349 8.31 36.87 -4.40
CA CYS A 349 9.10 36.01 -5.26
C CYS A 349 10.62 36.30 -5.18
N LYS A 350 11.42 35.24 -4.99
CA LYS A 350 12.89 35.27 -4.97
C LYS A 350 13.46 34.33 -6.02
N ALA A 351 14.33 34.83 -6.89
CA ALA A 351 15.02 34.00 -7.87
C ALA A 351 16.01 33.05 -7.16
N LEU A 352 15.89 31.76 -7.45
CA LEU A 352 16.75 30.69 -6.93
C LEU A 352 17.90 30.33 -7.90
N GLY A 353 17.74 30.65 -9.20
CA GLY A 353 18.72 30.38 -10.24
C GLY A 353 18.12 29.76 -11.50
N ILE A 354 18.98 29.45 -12.47
CA ILE A 354 18.58 28.80 -13.73
C ILE A 354 18.36 27.31 -13.56
N ALA A 355 17.44 26.76 -14.35
CA ALA A 355 17.22 25.33 -14.43
C ALA A 355 16.81 24.88 -15.83
N THR A 356 17.08 23.62 -16.13
CA THR A 356 16.83 22.98 -17.41
C THR A 356 15.73 21.94 -17.26
N LEU A 357 14.69 22.06 -18.09
CA LEU A 357 13.60 21.10 -18.22
C LEU A 357 13.87 20.17 -19.42
N PRO A 358 14.28 18.91 -19.21
CA PRO A 358 14.55 17.97 -20.30
C PRO A 358 13.26 17.47 -20.96
N GLY A 359 13.36 17.04 -22.22
CA GLY A 359 12.26 16.41 -22.98
C GLY A 359 11.19 17.37 -23.49
N HIS A 360 11.43 18.67 -23.35
CA HIS A 360 10.50 19.73 -23.73
C HIS A 360 11.17 20.68 -24.74
N ALA A 361 10.37 21.24 -25.64
CA ALA A 361 10.78 22.28 -26.57
C ALA A 361 10.02 23.56 -26.24
N LEU A 362 10.71 24.71 -26.31
CA LEU A 362 10.07 26.02 -26.13
C LEU A 362 9.39 26.43 -27.44
N HIS A 363 8.07 26.61 -27.40
CA HIS A 363 7.27 27.08 -28.54
C HIS A 363 6.49 28.34 -28.19
N PHE A 364 6.27 29.24 -29.15
CA PHE A 364 5.50 30.47 -28.97
C PHE A 364 4.08 30.36 -29.55
N HIS A 365 3.46 29.20 -29.37
CA HIS A 365 2.19 28.83 -30.02
C HIS A 365 0.97 28.84 -29.09
N LYS A 366 1.10 29.28 -27.84
CA LYS A 366 -0.03 29.28 -26.91
C LYS A 366 -0.94 30.47 -27.19
N ARG A 367 -2.21 30.22 -27.52
CA ARG A 367 -3.22 31.25 -27.77
C ARG A 367 -3.53 32.02 -26.49
N SER A 368 -3.34 33.33 -26.56
CA SER A 368 -3.71 34.26 -25.49
C SER A 368 -4.94 35.08 -25.88
N ALA A 369 -5.62 35.66 -24.88
CA ALA A 369 -6.81 36.48 -25.10
C ALA A 369 -6.54 37.71 -26.00
N ASP A 370 -5.27 38.15 -26.06
CA ASP A 370 -4.79 39.20 -26.95
C ASP A 370 -4.50 38.74 -28.40
N LYS A 371 -4.89 37.50 -28.73
CA LYS A 371 -4.66 36.81 -30.02
C LYS A 371 -3.19 36.60 -30.39
N SER A 372 -2.26 36.81 -29.45
CA SER A 372 -0.84 36.54 -29.66
C SER A 372 -0.47 35.12 -29.27
N GLY A 373 0.67 34.66 -29.78
CA GLY A 373 1.36 33.47 -29.27
C GLY A 373 2.12 33.77 -27.97
N LYS A 374 2.04 32.87 -26.98
CA LYS A 374 2.80 32.91 -25.72
C LYS A 374 3.66 31.64 -25.59
N CYS A 375 4.65 31.70 -24.69
CA CYS A 375 5.54 30.56 -24.46
C CYS A 375 4.77 29.34 -23.94
N ASN A 376 5.12 28.18 -24.47
CA ASN A 376 4.70 26.87 -24.01
C ASN A 376 5.91 25.95 -23.95
N ALA A 377 6.07 25.24 -22.84
CA ALA A 377 6.98 24.11 -22.76
C ALA A 377 6.27 22.88 -23.33
N PHE A 378 6.40 22.67 -24.64
CA PHE A 378 5.74 21.57 -25.34
C PHE A 378 6.52 20.27 -25.12
N ALA A 379 5.87 19.26 -24.55
CA ALA A 379 6.47 17.94 -24.36
C ALA A 379 6.63 17.26 -25.72
N SER A 380 7.87 17.20 -26.22
CA SER A 380 8.16 16.71 -27.57
C SER A 380 8.83 15.33 -27.57
N GLY A 381 9.18 14.77 -26.41
CA GLY A 381 9.89 13.48 -26.30
C GLY A 381 11.30 13.46 -26.92
N SER A 382 11.69 14.54 -27.61
CA SER A 382 12.99 14.75 -28.23
C SER A 382 14.07 15.08 -27.20
N ASN A 383 15.34 14.97 -27.59
CA ASN A 383 16.52 15.38 -26.81
C ASN A 383 16.63 16.91 -26.57
N LYS A 384 15.56 17.67 -26.85
CA LYS A 384 15.47 19.12 -26.63
C LYS A 384 15.22 19.43 -25.15
N THR A 385 15.67 20.61 -24.74
CA THR A 385 15.55 21.09 -23.37
C THR A 385 15.05 22.52 -23.34
N VAL A 386 14.30 22.88 -22.30
CA VAL A 386 13.87 24.25 -22.05
C VAL A 386 14.66 24.79 -20.85
N ILE A 387 15.42 25.86 -21.05
CA ILE A 387 16.09 26.56 -19.95
C ILE A 387 15.19 27.70 -19.47
N GLY A 388 15.01 27.77 -18.16
CA GLY A 388 14.20 28.79 -17.49
C GLY A 388 14.76 29.15 -16.11
N VAL A 389 13.96 29.86 -15.32
CA VAL A 389 14.34 30.42 -14.02
C VAL A 389 13.45 29.84 -12.94
N LEU A 390 14.06 29.46 -11.81
CA LEU A 390 13.37 29.03 -10.61
C LEU A 390 13.12 30.21 -9.68
N PHE A 391 11.89 30.33 -9.21
CA PHE A 391 11.49 31.30 -8.20
C PHE A 391 10.89 30.59 -6.99
N SER A 392 11.29 31.00 -5.78
CA SER A 392 10.53 30.66 -4.57
C SER A 392 9.52 31.74 -4.23
N PHE A 393 8.37 31.38 -3.68
CA PHE A 393 7.29 32.31 -3.33
C PHE A 393 6.50 31.80 -2.11
N ASP A 394 5.78 32.68 -1.42
CA ASP A 394 4.88 32.32 -0.32
C ASP A 394 3.63 31.58 -0.85
N PRO A 395 3.30 30.37 -0.35
CA PRO A 395 2.13 29.60 -0.79
C PRO A 395 0.81 30.38 -0.83
N VAL A 396 0.63 31.36 0.07
CA VAL A 396 -0.60 32.19 0.12
C VAL A 396 -0.75 33.06 -1.14
N GLU A 397 0.34 33.36 -1.86
CA GLU A 397 0.32 34.14 -3.09
C GLU A 397 -0.02 33.30 -4.34
N ARG A 398 -0.09 31.97 -4.22
CA ARG A 398 -0.37 31.06 -5.34
C ARG A 398 -1.70 31.37 -6.03
N ALA A 399 -2.76 31.59 -5.26
CA ALA A 399 -4.08 31.88 -5.81
C ALA A 399 -4.09 33.13 -6.72
N LYS A 400 -3.20 34.10 -6.48
CA LYS A 400 -3.04 35.29 -7.34
C LYS A 400 -2.34 34.94 -8.66
N LEU A 401 -1.37 34.03 -8.63
CA LEU A 401 -0.69 33.54 -9.84
C LEU A 401 -1.64 32.70 -10.70
N ASP A 402 -2.41 31.79 -10.09
CA ASP A 402 -3.36 30.93 -10.79
C ASP A 402 -4.42 31.75 -11.55
N LYS A 403 -4.91 32.82 -10.90
CA LYS A 403 -5.81 33.79 -11.53
C LYS A 403 -5.15 34.59 -12.66
N ALA A 404 -3.87 34.90 -12.55
CA ALA A 404 -3.11 35.67 -13.54
C ALA A 404 -2.70 34.84 -14.77
N GLU A 405 -2.43 33.54 -14.59
CA GLU A 405 -2.14 32.59 -15.67
C GLU A 405 -3.42 32.07 -16.34
N GLY A 406 -4.58 32.20 -15.66
CA GLY A 406 -5.87 31.79 -16.20
C GLY A 406 -6.04 30.27 -16.14
N VAL A 407 -5.71 29.67 -15.00
CA VAL A 407 -5.91 28.24 -14.75
C VAL A 407 -7.37 27.86 -14.96
N GLY A 408 -7.61 26.83 -15.79
CA GLY A 408 -8.96 26.46 -16.24
C GLY A 408 -9.50 27.25 -17.45
N ARG A 409 -8.68 28.15 -18.04
CA ARG A 409 -8.97 28.90 -19.28
C ARG A 409 -7.80 28.87 -20.27
N GLY A 410 -7.01 27.79 -20.27
CA GLY A 410 -5.97 27.54 -21.27
C GLY A 410 -4.54 27.28 -20.74
N TYR A 411 -4.36 27.22 -19.43
CA TYR A 411 -3.17 26.67 -18.79
C TYR A 411 -3.58 25.69 -17.69
N GLU A 412 -2.85 24.59 -17.57
CA GLU A 412 -2.95 23.63 -16.47
C GLU A 412 -1.68 23.70 -15.62
N HIS A 413 -1.84 23.46 -14.32
CA HIS A 413 -0.72 23.23 -13.42
C HIS A 413 -0.05 21.90 -13.78
N ALA A 414 1.26 21.94 -14.00
CA ALA A 414 2.06 20.75 -14.18
C ALA A 414 3.20 20.74 -13.15
N ILE A 415 3.42 19.60 -12.50
CA ILE A 415 4.63 19.36 -11.72
C ILE A 415 5.67 18.77 -12.67
N VAL A 416 6.74 19.53 -12.93
CA VAL A 416 7.82 19.11 -13.82
C VAL A 416 9.10 18.87 -13.03
N THR A 417 9.96 17.97 -13.53
CA THR A 417 11.29 17.75 -12.96
C THR A 417 12.31 18.55 -13.74
N VAL A 418 12.92 19.53 -13.10
CA VAL A 418 13.99 20.36 -13.69
C VAL A 418 15.34 20.00 -13.10
N ILE A 419 16.41 20.33 -13.82
CA ILE A 419 17.81 20.13 -13.41
C ILE A 419 18.42 21.50 -13.19
N ASN A 420 18.89 21.81 -11.99
CA ASN A 420 19.58 23.09 -11.75
C ASN A 420 21.00 23.09 -12.33
N ASP A 421 21.66 24.25 -12.29
CA ASP A 421 23.07 24.46 -12.63
C ASP A 421 24.06 23.46 -12.00
N LYS A 422 23.73 22.91 -10.82
CA LYS A 422 24.53 21.91 -10.09
C LYS A 422 24.17 20.46 -10.44
N GLY A 423 23.39 20.23 -11.49
CA GLY A 423 22.99 18.88 -11.93
C GLY A 423 21.94 18.20 -11.03
N ARG A 424 21.38 18.89 -10.04
CA ARG A 424 20.38 18.33 -9.12
C ARG A 424 18.99 18.41 -9.71
N ARG A 425 18.27 17.30 -9.71
CA ARG A 425 16.87 17.19 -10.14
C ARG A 425 15.93 17.65 -9.04
N ARG A 426 14.93 18.49 -9.36
CA ARG A 426 13.88 18.95 -8.43
C ARG A 426 12.51 18.98 -9.10
N LYS A 427 11.48 18.46 -8.41
CA LYS A 427 10.08 18.64 -8.80
C LYS A 427 9.62 20.06 -8.44
N VAL A 428 9.07 20.78 -9.41
CA VAL A 428 8.67 22.20 -9.28
C VAL A 428 7.37 22.46 -10.03
N LEU A 429 6.62 23.46 -9.59
CA LEU A 429 5.39 23.89 -10.26
C LEU A 429 5.74 24.60 -11.57
N THR A 430 5.02 24.31 -12.64
CA THR A 430 5.01 25.11 -13.86
C THR A 430 3.60 25.14 -14.46
N TYR A 431 3.40 25.97 -15.48
CA TYR A 431 2.14 26.03 -16.21
C TYR A 431 2.39 25.51 -17.62
N ARG A 432 1.49 24.68 -18.15
CA ARG A 432 1.55 24.18 -19.53
C ARG A 432 0.26 24.51 -20.28
N ALA A 433 0.38 24.87 -21.55
CA ALA A 433 -0.78 25.14 -22.38
C ALA A 433 -1.59 23.86 -22.59
N THR A 434 -2.91 23.96 -22.49
CA THR A 434 -3.81 22.85 -22.84
C THR A 434 -3.86 22.67 -24.36
N PRO A 435 -4.05 21.44 -24.89
CA PRO A 435 -4.00 21.17 -26.33
C PRO A 435 -4.96 22.02 -27.17
N ASP A 436 -6.12 22.39 -26.63
CA ASP A 436 -7.15 23.21 -27.26
C ASP A 436 -6.75 24.69 -27.44
N GLN A 437 -5.68 25.14 -26.77
CA GLN A 437 -5.15 26.49 -26.85
C GLN A 437 -3.79 26.57 -27.56
N ILE A 438 -3.42 25.55 -28.33
CA ILE A 438 -2.20 25.53 -29.13
C ILE A 438 -2.54 25.90 -30.58
N ASP A 439 -1.80 26.84 -31.14
CA ASP A 439 -1.90 27.25 -32.54
C ASP A 439 -0.51 27.66 -33.04
N ASP A 440 0.10 26.79 -33.85
CA ASP A 440 1.46 26.97 -34.39
C ASP A 440 1.57 28.12 -35.40
N SER A 441 0.44 28.66 -35.88
CA SER A 441 0.44 29.84 -36.76
C SER A 441 0.64 31.16 -36.01
N LEU A 442 0.50 31.14 -34.67
CA LEU A 442 0.61 32.33 -33.86
C LEU A 442 2.06 32.79 -33.68
N LYS A 443 2.23 34.12 -33.65
CA LYS A 443 3.49 34.78 -33.35
C LYS A 443 3.39 35.59 -32.06
N PRO A 444 4.45 35.70 -31.25
CA PRO A 444 4.46 36.57 -30.09
C PRO A 444 4.51 38.05 -30.51
N TYR A 445 3.93 38.93 -29.68
CA TYR A 445 4.15 40.36 -29.84
C TYR A 445 5.59 40.75 -29.49
N SER A 446 6.09 41.82 -30.11
CA SER A 446 7.42 42.41 -29.90
C SER A 446 7.71 42.64 -28.41
N TRP A 447 6.81 43.33 -27.70
CA TRP A 447 6.92 43.57 -26.26
C TRP A 447 6.94 42.28 -25.41
N TYR A 448 6.23 41.22 -25.84
CA TYR A 448 6.21 39.96 -25.09
C TYR A 448 7.54 39.24 -25.20
N LYS A 449 8.10 39.16 -26.42
CA LYS A 449 9.43 38.62 -26.67
C LYS A 449 10.50 39.39 -25.87
N GLU A 450 10.37 40.71 -25.75
CA GLU A 450 11.27 41.53 -24.92
C GLU A 450 11.27 41.12 -23.45
N PHE A 451 10.13 40.75 -22.85
CA PHE A 451 10.11 40.22 -21.48
C PHE A 451 10.84 38.89 -21.32
N VAL A 452 10.71 38.00 -22.31
CA VAL A 452 11.38 36.71 -22.31
C VAL A 452 12.90 36.90 -22.44
N LEU A 453 13.32 37.81 -23.33
CA LEU A 453 14.73 38.19 -23.50
C LEU A 453 15.29 38.89 -22.25
N ALA A 454 14.54 39.81 -21.65
CA ALA A 454 14.95 40.53 -20.46
C ALA A 454 15.13 39.59 -19.27
N GLY A 455 14.16 38.71 -18.99
CA GLY A 455 14.29 37.69 -17.95
C GLY A 455 15.41 36.70 -18.22
N GLY A 456 15.61 36.32 -19.48
CA GLY A 456 16.74 35.48 -19.90
C GLY A 456 18.09 36.09 -19.58
N ARG A 457 18.26 37.39 -19.88
CA ARG A 457 19.49 38.15 -19.59
C ARG A 457 19.66 38.43 -18.10
N GLU A 458 18.59 38.78 -17.41
CA GLU A 458 18.58 39.10 -15.97
C GLU A 458 19.14 37.95 -15.13
N HIS A 459 18.79 36.71 -15.47
CA HIS A 459 19.17 35.52 -14.72
C HIS A 459 20.31 34.71 -15.35
N GLY A 460 20.95 35.23 -16.40
CA GLY A 460 22.14 34.60 -17.00
C GLY A 460 21.86 33.29 -17.72
N LEU A 461 20.77 33.20 -18.49
CA LEU A 461 20.55 32.06 -19.39
C LEU A 461 21.69 31.98 -20.44
N PRO A 462 22.10 30.76 -20.86
CA PRO A 462 23.16 30.59 -21.85
C PRO A 462 22.91 31.41 -23.12
N PRO A 463 23.84 32.27 -23.55
CA PRO A 463 23.66 33.15 -24.71
C PRO A 463 23.26 32.41 -25.99
N GLU A 464 23.84 31.23 -26.20
CA GLU A 464 23.53 30.32 -27.30
C GLU A 464 22.06 29.86 -27.29
N TYR A 465 21.52 29.51 -26.12
CA TYR A 465 20.12 29.13 -25.97
C TYR A 465 19.19 30.31 -26.24
N VAL A 466 19.53 31.50 -25.72
CA VAL A 466 18.75 32.71 -25.97
C VAL A 466 18.75 33.07 -27.45
N ALA A 467 19.89 32.96 -28.15
CA ALA A 467 20.00 33.22 -29.57
C ALA A 467 19.15 32.25 -30.41
N GLU A 468 19.26 30.95 -30.13
CA GLU A 468 18.65 29.88 -30.91
C GLU A 468 17.14 29.77 -30.70
N TYR A 469 16.65 29.88 -29.46
CA TYR A 469 15.25 29.55 -29.12
C TYR A 469 14.36 30.76 -28.80
N ILE A 470 14.94 31.91 -28.48
CA ILE A 470 14.17 33.11 -28.09
C ILE A 470 14.36 34.23 -29.11
N GLN A 471 15.61 34.56 -29.47
CA GLN A 471 15.92 35.68 -30.36
C GLN A 471 15.57 35.38 -31.83
N SER A 472 15.71 34.13 -32.28
CA SER A 472 15.39 33.68 -33.64
C SER A 472 13.89 33.75 -33.97
N VAL A 473 13.00 33.76 -32.97
CA VAL A 473 11.54 33.71 -33.16
C VAL A 473 11.03 35.04 -33.74
N GLU A 474 10.33 34.99 -34.87
CA GLU A 474 9.70 36.17 -35.46
C GLU A 474 8.61 36.74 -34.55
N ALA A 475 8.68 38.03 -34.25
CA ALA A 475 7.67 38.73 -33.46
C ALA A 475 6.90 39.74 -34.33
N ILE A 476 5.64 39.98 -33.98
CA ILE A 476 4.76 40.94 -34.65
C ILE A 476 4.55 42.17 -33.76
N GLU A 477 4.33 43.33 -34.37
CA GLU A 477 3.95 44.53 -33.60
C GLU A 477 2.52 44.39 -33.07
N ASP A 478 2.29 44.93 -31.88
CA ASP A 478 0.97 44.92 -31.26
C ASP A 478 0.06 45.96 -31.95
N PRO A 479 -1.12 45.56 -32.49
CA PRO A 479 -2.08 46.52 -33.03
C PRO A 479 -2.59 47.53 -31.98
N ASP A 480 -2.56 47.16 -30.68
CA ASP A 480 -2.94 48.04 -29.57
C ASP A 480 -1.71 48.77 -29.01
N LYS A 481 -1.48 49.99 -29.54
CA LYS A 481 -0.38 50.87 -29.12
C LYS A 481 -0.46 51.30 -27.64
N THR A 482 -1.65 51.28 -27.03
CA THR A 482 -1.82 51.65 -25.62
C THR A 482 -1.33 50.53 -24.72
N ARG A 483 -1.65 49.28 -25.07
CA ARG A 483 -1.14 48.09 -24.37
C ARG A 483 0.37 47.95 -24.52
N ASP A 484 0.91 48.12 -25.73
CA ASP A 484 2.35 48.07 -25.99
C ASP A 484 3.12 49.05 -25.08
N LYS A 485 2.71 50.33 -25.06
CA LYS A 485 3.33 51.36 -24.22
C LYS A 485 3.28 51.00 -22.72
N LYS A 486 2.15 50.47 -22.24
CA LYS A 486 1.99 50.06 -20.83
C LYS A 486 2.92 48.90 -20.47
N GLN A 487 3.02 47.89 -21.33
CA GLN A 487 3.85 46.71 -21.11
C GLN A 487 5.35 47.07 -21.16
N ARG A 488 5.77 47.90 -22.12
CA ARG A 488 7.15 48.41 -22.22
C ARG A 488 7.54 49.28 -21.02
N ALA A 489 6.61 50.04 -20.45
CA ALA A 489 6.89 50.81 -19.23
C ALA A 489 7.24 49.91 -18.02
N THR A 490 6.69 48.70 -17.95
CA THR A 490 7.01 47.72 -16.88
C THR A 490 8.41 47.12 -17.04
N LEU A 491 8.95 47.04 -18.27
CA LEU A 491 10.33 46.61 -18.55
C LEU A 491 11.38 47.63 -18.07
N GLY A 492 11.04 48.92 -18.11
CA GLY A 492 11.97 50.03 -17.82
C GLY A 492 12.14 50.41 -16.35
N SER A 493 11.55 49.68 -15.39
CA SER A 493 11.72 49.94 -13.95
C SER A 493 12.73 48.96 -13.36
N PRO A 494 14.00 49.34 -13.13
CA PRO A 494 14.95 48.50 -12.43
C PRO A 494 14.50 48.42 -10.98
N GLY A 495 14.13 47.22 -10.53
CA GLY A 495 13.83 46.98 -9.11
C GLY A 495 15.08 47.30 -8.28
N ARG A 496 14.97 48.31 -7.41
CA ARG A 496 15.94 48.62 -6.36
C ARG A 496 16.01 47.49 -5.34
#